data_AF-A0A519E6K5-F1
#
_entry.id   AF-A0A519E6K5-F1
#
_cell.length_a   1.000
_cell.length_b   1.000
_cell.length_c   1.000
_cell.angle_alpha   90.00
_cell.angle_beta   90.00
_cell.angle_gamma   90.00
#
_symmetry.space_group_name_H-M   'P 1'
#
loop_
_entity.id
_entity.type
_entity.pdbx_description
1 polymer ?
#
loop_
_entity_poly.entity_id
_entity_poly.type
_entity_poly.pdbx_seq_one_letter_code
_entity_poly.pdbx_strand_id
1 'polypeptide(L)'
;MATYAILRAQKLKSSIAVHRSLKHAFRAQDTPNADRDRISDNTHIGASSVSEAMAAFTSRLPDKHRKDAVLAIEYLITASPEAMGSKERCHQDAYFRDALKWLQDKHGRENVTYAGIHRDETTPHMYAYVVPRVGEKLNCRHFLGGAQALSQMQTDFAQQVGIKHGLERGLEGSKARHTTIGQYYARVNGKTPPAPAVDVPDPSLSDRLNPRAYGEKVAQSVVEQLRPAWQVLSAKARETDLAKQQAKEARAAFKDQDERLKPLVNALRPLNQEERQKFVKEALAVGEKIASSRRETAQAKIQQQEKARRSRGTDRSR
;
A
#
# COMPACT_ATOMS: atom_id res chain seq x y z
N MET A 1 11.48 -11.38 11.33
CA MET A 1 11.51 -10.30 10.32
C MET A 1 10.49 -9.25 10.73
N ALA A 2 10.78 -7.96 10.53
CA ALA A 2 9.82 -6.91 10.86
C ALA A 2 8.60 -6.99 9.92
N THR A 3 7.40 -6.93 10.50
CA THR A 3 6.12 -7.03 9.78
C THR A 3 5.42 -5.68 9.79
N TYR A 4 5.17 -5.10 8.61
CA TYR A 4 4.67 -3.74 8.48
C TYR A 4 3.19 -3.68 8.13
N ALA A 5 2.49 -2.69 8.68
CA ALA A 5 1.19 -2.26 8.20
C ALA A 5 1.37 -1.41 6.94
N ILE A 6 0.68 -1.76 5.85
CA ILE A 6 0.82 -1.10 4.56
C ILE A 6 -0.48 -0.38 4.23
N LEU A 7 -0.40 0.95 4.11
CA LEU A 7 -1.48 1.83 3.69
C LEU A 7 -1.00 2.67 2.50
N ARG A 8 -1.76 2.70 1.41
CA ARG A 8 -1.51 3.57 0.26
C ARG A 8 -2.81 4.24 -0.16
N ALA A 9 -2.71 5.50 -0.59
CA ALA A 9 -3.85 6.24 -1.13
C ALA A 9 -3.57 6.63 -2.59
N GLN A 10 -4.55 6.44 -3.47
CA GLN A 10 -4.53 6.87 -4.86
C GLN A 10 -5.68 7.84 -5.12
N LYS A 11 -5.39 8.97 -5.76
CA LYS A 11 -6.37 10.02 -6.08
C LYS A 11 -7.00 9.72 -7.43
N LEU A 12 -8.32 9.59 -7.47
CA LEU A 12 -9.11 9.39 -8.67
C LEU A 12 -9.86 10.68 -9.02
N LYS A 13 -9.55 11.25 -10.19
CA LYS A 13 -10.03 12.59 -10.60
C LYS A 13 -11.18 12.57 -11.61
N SER A 14 -11.66 11.39 -11.99
CA SER A 14 -12.76 11.25 -12.94
C SER A 14 -13.58 10.01 -12.65
N SER A 15 -14.88 10.05 -12.97
CA SER A 15 -15.78 8.88 -12.86
C SER A 15 -15.30 7.71 -13.71
N ILE A 16 -14.64 7.98 -14.83
CA ILE A 16 -14.00 6.96 -15.68
C ILE A 16 -12.88 6.23 -14.92
N ALA A 17 -12.04 6.96 -14.18
CA ALA A 17 -10.98 6.35 -13.38
C ALA A 17 -11.54 5.51 -12.23
N VAL A 18 -12.61 5.97 -11.58
CA VAL A 18 -13.33 5.21 -10.54
C VAL A 18 -13.94 3.94 -11.14
N HIS A 19 -14.67 4.06 -12.24
CA HIS A 19 -15.29 2.91 -12.92
C HIS A 19 -14.24 1.87 -13.37
N ARG A 20 -13.11 2.30 -13.94
CA ARG A 20 -12.01 1.40 -14.31
C ARG A 20 -11.43 0.67 -13.08
N SER A 21 -11.22 1.39 -11.98
CA SER A 21 -10.75 0.79 -10.73
C SER A 21 -11.77 -0.22 -10.18
N LEU A 22 -13.07 0.13 -10.19
CA LEU A 22 -14.14 -0.78 -9.77
C LEU A 22 -14.24 -2.03 -10.65
N LYS A 23 -14.06 -1.91 -11.98
CA LYS A 23 -14.01 -3.09 -12.86
C LYS A 23 -12.92 -4.08 -12.44
N HIS A 24 -11.76 -3.59 -12.04
CA HIS A 24 -10.70 -4.45 -11.49
C HIS A 24 -11.07 -5.04 -10.13
N ALA A 25 -11.67 -4.23 -9.25
CA ALA A 25 -12.12 -4.65 -7.91
C ALA A 25 -13.21 -5.73 -7.92
N PHE A 26 -14.09 -5.70 -8.93
CA PHE A 26 -15.15 -6.71 -9.12
C PHE A 26 -14.75 -7.84 -10.08
N ARG A 27 -13.48 -7.89 -10.52
CA ARG A 27 -13.01 -8.85 -11.53
C ARG A 27 -13.84 -8.85 -12.82
N ALA A 28 -14.43 -7.71 -13.18
CA ALA A 28 -15.21 -7.50 -14.40
C ALA A 28 -14.33 -7.24 -15.65
N GLN A 29 -13.02 -7.45 -15.51
CA GLN A 29 -12.02 -7.43 -16.59
C GLN A 29 -10.93 -8.46 -16.28
N ASP A 30 -10.28 -8.97 -17.31
CA ASP A 30 -9.21 -9.95 -17.13
C ASP A 30 -8.08 -9.36 -16.27
N THR A 31 -7.67 -10.13 -15.27
CA THR A 31 -6.66 -9.75 -14.30
C THR A 31 -5.67 -10.90 -14.18
N PRO A 32 -4.52 -10.83 -14.88
CA PRO A 32 -3.60 -11.97 -15.03
C PRO A 32 -3.02 -12.53 -13.72
N ASN A 33 -2.95 -11.70 -12.67
CA ASN A 33 -2.42 -12.08 -11.36
C ASN A 33 -3.48 -12.58 -10.37
N ALA A 34 -4.75 -12.62 -10.78
CA ALA A 34 -5.83 -13.14 -9.95
C ALA A 34 -6.11 -14.61 -10.29
N ASP A 35 -6.19 -15.43 -9.25
CA ASP A 35 -6.57 -16.83 -9.32
C ASP A 35 -8.10 -16.95 -9.48
N ARG A 36 -8.54 -17.46 -10.63
CA ARG A 36 -9.95 -17.53 -10.99
C ARG A 36 -10.75 -18.46 -10.08
N ASP A 37 -10.11 -19.47 -9.50
CA ASP A 37 -10.78 -20.44 -8.63
C ASP A 37 -11.05 -19.88 -7.23
N ARG A 38 -10.36 -18.77 -6.89
CA ARG A 38 -10.41 -18.14 -5.57
C ARG A 38 -11.20 -16.82 -5.56
N ILE A 39 -11.84 -16.44 -6.67
CA ILE A 39 -12.66 -15.23 -6.75
C ILE A 39 -13.78 -15.25 -5.71
N SER A 40 -14.34 -16.42 -5.42
CA SER A 40 -15.40 -16.63 -4.42
C SER A 40 -14.93 -16.35 -2.99
N ASP A 41 -13.62 -16.38 -2.71
CA ASP A 41 -13.06 -16.03 -1.40
C ASP A 41 -13.10 -14.52 -1.13
N ASN A 42 -13.20 -13.71 -2.19
CA ASN A 42 -13.21 -12.25 -2.10
C ASN A 42 -14.40 -11.76 -1.30
N THR A 43 -14.24 -10.60 -0.67
CA THR A 43 -15.30 -9.99 0.14
C THR A 43 -15.67 -8.64 -0.44
N HIS A 44 -16.98 -8.39 -0.57
CA HIS A 44 -17.54 -7.13 -1.03
C HIS A 44 -18.34 -6.48 0.11
N ILE A 45 -18.13 -5.19 0.35
CA ILE A 45 -18.74 -4.45 1.46
C ILE A 45 -19.40 -3.20 0.90
N GLY A 46 -20.73 -3.18 0.93
CA GLY A 46 -21.57 -2.02 0.59
C GLY A 46 -22.14 -2.02 -0.84
N ALA A 47 -21.58 -2.79 -1.76
CA ALA A 47 -22.11 -2.97 -3.12
C ALA A 47 -21.76 -4.36 -3.65
N SER A 48 -22.65 -4.94 -4.47
CA SER A 48 -22.50 -6.28 -5.06
C SER A 48 -22.14 -6.25 -6.54
N SER A 49 -22.13 -5.07 -7.16
CA SER A 49 -21.76 -4.90 -8.57
C SER A 49 -21.06 -3.57 -8.82
N VAL A 50 -20.38 -3.48 -9.98
CA VAL A 50 -19.79 -2.21 -10.46
C VAL A 50 -20.84 -1.11 -10.58
N SER A 51 -22.05 -1.46 -11.03
CA SER A 51 -23.15 -0.49 -11.20
C SER A 51 -23.62 0.05 -9.85
N GLU A 52 -23.85 -0.82 -8.86
CA GLU A 52 -24.22 -0.42 -7.50
C GLU A 52 -23.13 0.44 -6.84
N ALA A 53 -21.86 0.04 -6.99
CA ALA A 53 -20.74 0.79 -6.44
C ALA A 53 -20.60 2.18 -7.09
N MET A 54 -20.82 2.27 -8.40
CA MET A 54 -20.86 3.56 -9.12
C MET A 54 -22.05 4.41 -8.70
N ALA A 55 -23.22 3.83 -8.49
CA ALA A 55 -24.40 4.54 -8.01
C ALA A 55 -24.16 5.11 -6.60
N ALA A 56 -23.61 4.29 -5.69
CA ALA A 56 -23.23 4.71 -4.34
C ALA A 56 -22.17 5.83 -4.36
N PHE A 57 -21.19 5.74 -5.25
CA PHE A 57 -20.20 6.78 -5.44
C PHE A 57 -20.83 8.09 -5.95
N THR A 58 -21.61 8.03 -7.03
CA THR A 58 -22.23 9.21 -7.65
C THR A 58 -23.20 9.91 -6.71
N SER A 59 -24.00 9.16 -5.93
CA SER A 59 -24.97 9.72 -4.98
C SER A 59 -24.33 10.56 -3.87
N ARG A 60 -23.01 10.44 -3.68
CA ARG A 60 -22.26 11.17 -2.66
C ARG A 60 -21.50 12.36 -3.24
N LEU A 61 -21.43 12.52 -4.56
CA LEU A 61 -20.81 13.70 -5.17
C LEU A 61 -21.71 14.93 -5.02
N PRO A 62 -21.14 16.13 -4.88
CA PRO A 62 -21.90 17.37 -4.95
C PRO A 62 -22.27 17.71 -6.41
N ASP A 63 -23.39 18.40 -6.60
CA ASP A 63 -23.91 18.83 -7.91
C ASP A 63 -22.88 19.60 -8.74
N LYS A 64 -22.08 20.44 -8.07
CA LYS A 64 -21.02 21.24 -8.69
C LYS A 64 -19.68 21.00 -7.98
N HIS A 65 -18.67 20.69 -8.77
CA HIS A 65 -17.28 20.58 -8.33
C HIS A 65 -16.32 21.04 -9.43
N ARG A 66 -15.10 21.40 -9.05
CA ARG A 66 -14.04 21.82 -10.00
C ARG A 66 -13.64 20.66 -10.92
N LYS A 67 -13.29 20.95 -12.16
CA LYS A 67 -12.93 19.96 -13.20
C LYS A 67 -11.75 19.05 -12.85
N ASP A 68 -10.84 19.53 -12.00
CA ASP A 68 -9.64 18.81 -11.56
C ASP A 68 -9.75 18.34 -10.09
N ALA A 69 -10.97 18.31 -9.56
CA ALA A 69 -11.25 17.77 -8.24
C ALA A 69 -10.83 16.30 -8.17
N VAL A 70 -10.37 15.89 -6.99
CA VAL A 70 -10.28 14.48 -6.64
C VAL A 70 -11.68 14.04 -6.25
N LEU A 71 -12.28 13.16 -7.04
CA LEU A 71 -13.65 12.68 -6.83
C LEU A 71 -13.67 11.53 -5.83
N ALA A 72 -12.67 10.66 -5.86
CA ALA A 72 -12.50 9.57 -4.92
C ALA A 72 -11.03 9.38 -4.52
N ILE A 73 -10.83 8.84 -3.33
CA ILE A 73 -9.57 8.29 -2.85
C ILE A 73 -9.75 6.79 -2.79
N GLU A 74 -8.90 6.05 -3.51
CA GLU A 74 -8.78 4.61 -3.40
C GLU A 74 -7.67 4.30 -2.40
N TYR A 75 -8.02 3.67 -1.28
CA TYR A 75 -7.06 3.15 -0.33
C TYR A 75 -6.75 1.70 -0.64
N LEU A 76 -5.46 1.35 -0.67
CA LEU A 76 -4.98 -0.03 -0.60
C LEU A 76 -4.44 -0.25 0.80
N ILE A 77 -4.96 -1.28 1.48
CA ILE A 77 -4.58 -1.68 2.83
C ILE A 77 -4.15 -3.14 2.79
N THR A 78 -2.94 -3.42 3.27
CA THR A 78 -2.43 -4.79 3.43
C THR A 78 -1.37 -4.81 4.53
N ALA A 79 -0.60 -5.87 4.63
CA ALA A 79 0.59 -5.95 5.48
C ALA A 79 1.71 -6.69 4.74
N SER A 80 2.88 -6.81 5.36
CA SER A 80 3.95 -7.67 4.85
C SER A 80 3.41 -9.06 4.46
N PRO A 81 3.81 -9.64 3.31
CA PRO A 81 3.31 -10.94 2.85
C PRO A 81 3.44 -12.03 3.90
N GLU A 82 4.54 -12.05 4.65
CA GLU A 82 4.79 -13.02 5.73
C GLU A 82 3.80 -12.84 6.89
N ALA A 83 3.42 -11.59 7.18
CA ALA A 83 2.45 -11.26 8.22
C ALA A 83 1.01 -11.61 7.81
N MET A 84 0.67 -11.46 6.54
CA MET A 84 -0.65 -11.85 6.03
C MET A 84 -0.77 -13.36 5.89
N GLY A 85 0.25 -14.02 5.33
CA GLY A 85 0.26 -15.47 5.12
C GLY A 85 0.25 -16.28 6.42
N SER A 86 0.82 -15.74 7.50
CA SER A 86 0.82 -16.40 8.82
C SER A 86 -0.47 -16.23 9.62
N LYS A 87 -1.35 -15.29 9.23
CA LYS A 87 -2.63 -15.07 9.93
C LYS A 87 -3.71 -16.00 9.41
N GLU A 88 -4.47 -16.58 10.32
CA GLU A 88 -5.73 -17.24 9.97
C GLU A 88 -6.74 -16.23 9.40
N ARG A 89 -7.71 -16.73 8.62
CA ARG A 89 -8.75 -15.91 7.96
C ARG A 89 -9.46 -14.97 8.93
N CYS A 90 -9.85 -15.45 10.11
CA CYS A 90 -10.54 -14.65 11.12
C CYS A 90 -9.70 -13.45 11.62
N HIS A 91 -8.39 -13.63 11.77
CA HIS A 91 -7.46 -12.58 12.16
C HIS A 91 -7.21 -11.58 11.03
N GLN A 92 -7.17 -12.04 9.77
CA GLN A 92 -7.11 -11.16 8.61
C GLN A 92 -8.40 -10.32 8.49
N ASP A 93 -9.57 -10.93 8.65
CA ASP A 93 -10.86 -10.24 8.63
C ASP A 93 -10.98 -9.22 9.78
N ALA A 94 -10.44 -9.54 10.96
CA ALA A 94 -10.36 -8.60 12.07
C ALA A 94 -9.50 -7.37 11.74
N TYR A 95 -8.33 -7.57 11.13
CA TYR A 95 -7.46 -6.48 10.68
C TYR A 95 -8.16 -5.57 9.67
N PHE A 96 -8.79 -6.16 8.65
CA PHE A 96 -9.48 -5.40 7.61
C PHE A 96 -10.73 -4.68 8.15
N ARG A 97 -11.45 -5.27 9.10
CA ARG A 97 -12.57 -4.61 9.78
C ARG A 97 -12.11 -3.39 10.58
N ASP A 98 -11.02 -3.52 11.33
CA ASP A 98 -10.45 -2.39 12.08
C ASP A 98 -9.94 -1.29 11.14
N ALA A 99 -9.33 -1.68 10.01
CA ALA A 99 -8.86 -0.74 9.01
C ALA A 99 -10.00 0.02 8.32
N LEU A 100 -11.09 -0.68 7.98
CA LEU A 100 -12.30 -0.07 7.44
C LEU A 100 -12.94 0.89 8.45
N LYS A 101 -13.01 0.48 9.72
CA LYS A 101 -13.50 1.35 10.80
C LYS A 101 -12.64 2.61 10.92
N TRP A 102 -11.31 2.48 10.89
CA TRP A 102 -10.41 3.64 10.93
C TRP A 102 -10.64 4.59 9.74
N LEU A 103 -10.88 4.07 8.53
CA LEU A 103 -11.25 4.91 7.38
C LEU A 103 -12.58 5.63 7.60
N GLN A 104 -13.59 4.95 8.14
CA GLN A 104 -14.90 5.55 8.44
C GLN A 104 -14.78 6.64 9.51
N ASP A 105 -14.00 6.41 10.57
CA ASP A 105 -13.78 7.39 11.63
C ASP A 105 -13.00 8.61 11.10
N LYS A 106 -12.06 8.39 10.16
CA LYS A 106 -11.23 9.45 9.57
C LYS A 106 -11.97 10.31 8.55
N HIS A 107 -12.73 9.70 7.67
CA HIS A 107 -13.35 10.38 6.52
C HIS A 107 -14.83 10.66 6.72
N GLY A 108 -15.48 10.07 7.72
CA GLY A 108 -16.94 9.98 7.81
C GLY A 108 -17.43 8.65 7.21
N ARG A 109 -18.31 7.96 7.93
CA ARG A 109 -18.81 6.63 7.52
C ARG A 109 -19.54 6.71 6.19
N GLU A 110 -20.32 7.77 6.00
CA GLU A 110 -21.06 8.08 4.79
C GLU A 110 -20.16 8.33 3.58
N ASN A 111 -18.91 8.76 3.80
CA ASN A 111 -17.96 9.06 2.74
C ASN A 111 -17.23 7.81 2.22
N VAL A 112 -17.24 6.71 2.97
CA VAL A 112 -16.74 5.41 2.50
C VAL A 112 -17.83 4.73 1.69
N THR A 113 -17.69 4.72 0.37
CA THR A 113 -18.78 4.34 -0.55
C THR A 113 -18.81 2.85 -0.81
N TYR A 114 -17.64 2.21 -0.79
CA TYR A 114 -17.47 0.81 -1.11
C TYR A 114 -16.10 0.34 -0.59
N ALA A 115 -16.03 -0.88 -0.11
CA ALA A 115 -14.78 -1.55 0.21
C ALA A 115 -14.85 -3.02 -0.18
N GLY A 116 -13.71 -3.65 -0.39
CA GLY A 116 -13.64 -5.08 -0.60
C GLY A 116 -12.27 -5.62 -0.24
N ILE A 117 -12.18 -6.94 -0.17
CA ILE A 117 -10.97 -7.67 0.17
C ILE A 117 -10.70 -8.67 -0.94
N HIS A 118 -9.59 -8.49 -1.65
CA HIS A 118 -9.08 -9.48 -2.58
C HIS A 118 -8.27 -10.52 -1.83
N ARG A 119 -8.51 -11.78 -2.16
CA ARG A 119 -7.86 -12.96 -1.59
C ARG A 119 -7.40 -13.93 -2.66
N ASP A 120 -7.84 -13.71 -3.89
CA ASP A 120 -7.45 -14.36 -5.13
C ASP A 120 -6.07 -13.95 -5.67
N GLU A 121 -5.34 -13.06 -4.99
CA GLU A 121 -3.98 -12.67 -5.35
C GLU A 121 -2.93 -13.19 -4.34
N THR A 122 -1.65 -12.90 -4.58
CA THR A 122 -0.52 -13.36 -3.76
C THR A 122 -0.63 -12.96 -2.29
N THR A 123 -1.14 -11.76 -2.00
CA THR A 123 -1.27 -11.26 -0.63
C THR A 123 -2.65 -10.65 -0.45
N PRO A 124 -3.44 -11.12 0.55
CA PRO A 124 -4.72 -10.52 0.87
C PRO A 124 -4.60 -9.02 1.10
N HIS A 125 -5.47 -8.26 0.47
CA HIS A 125 -5.48 -6.80 0.59
C HIS A 125 -6.90 -6.26 0.47
N MET A 126 -7.17 -5.21 1.25
CA MET A 126 -8.39 -4.44 1.16
C MET A 126 -8.19 -3.26 0.22
N TYR A 127 -9.20 -2.99 -0.58
CA TYR A 127 -9.37 -1.72 -1.26
C TYR A 127 -10.60 -1.01 -0.70
N ALA A 128 -10.54 0.32 -0.58
CA ALA A 128 -11.66 1.11 -0.11
C ALA A 128 -11.76 2.43 -0.88
N TYR A 129 -12.97 2.78 -1.29
CA TYR A 129 -13.28 3.98 -2.04
C TYR A 129 -13.91 5.01 -1.11
N VAL A 130 -13.31 6.20 -1.08
CA VAL A 130 -13.75 7.30 -0.21
C VAL A 130 -13.98 8.54 -1.06
N VAL A 131 -15.17 9.12 -0.98
CA VAL A 131 -15.43 10.46 -1.53
C VAL A 131 -14.93 11.49 -0.52
N PRO A 132 -13.94 12.34 -0.86
CA PRO A 132 -13.29 13.20 0.13
C PRO A 132 -14.12 14.46 0.42
N ARG A 133 -15.31 14.28 1.01
CA ARG A 133 -16.19 15.39 1.39
C ARG A 133 -15.80 15.96 2.75
N VAL A 134 -15.84 17.29 2.81
CA VAL A 134 -15.77 18.05 4.05
C VAL A 134 -16.90 19.07 3.98
N GLY A 135 -17.98 18.82 4.72
CA GLY A 135 -19.27 19.49 4.54
C GLY A 135 -19.86 19.19 3.16
N GLU A 136 -20.23 20.24 2.43
CA GLU A 136 -20.86 20.14 1.11
C GLU A 136 -19.86 20.13 -0.05
N LYS A 137 -18.55 20.21 0.23
CA LYS A 137 -17.51 20.34 -0.81
C LYS A 137 -16.54 19.17 -0.81
N LEU A 138 -15.98 18.88 -1.98
CA LEU A 138 -14.85 17.95 -2.12
C LEU A 138 -13.56 18.63 -1.67
N ASN A 139 -12.90 18.11 -0.64
CA ASN A 139 -11.64 18.60 -0.11
C ASN A 139 -10.66 17.45 0.20
N CYS A 140 -10.05 16.89 -0.83
CA CYS A 140 -9.00 15.89 -0.67
C CYS A 140 -7.74 16.43 0.03
N ARG A 141 -7.46 17.73 -0.07
CA ARG A 141 -6.30 18.36 0.60
C ARG A 141 -6.44 18.32 2.12
N HIS A 142 -7.67 18.36 2.64
CA HIS A 142 -7.89 18.19 4.09
C HIS A 142 -7.33 16.86 4.61
N PHE A 143 -7.47 15.77 3.84
CA PHE A 143 -7.03 14.44 4.25
C PHE A 143 -5.61 14.07 3.79
N LEU A 144 -5.23 14.46 2.56
CA LEU A 144 -3.98 14.07 1.89
C LEU A 144 -3.07 15.27 1.58
N GLY A 145 -3.18 16.33 2.38
CA GLY A 145 -2.54 17.63 2.15
C GLY A 145 -1.07 17.67 2.50
N GLY A 146 -0.22 17.09 1.66
CA GLY A 146 1.24 17.22 1.74
C GLY A 146 1.94 16.08 2.49
N ALA A 147 3.27 16.14 2.49
CA ALA A 147 4.13 15.07 3.00
C ALA A 147 3.91 14.82 4.51
N GLN A 148 3.74 15.88 5.29
CA GLN A 148 3.50 15.77 6.73
C GLN A 148 2.17 15.05 7.03
N ALA A 149 1.09 15.42 6.34
CA ALA A 149 -0.22 14.79 6.51
C ALA A 149 -0.17 13.29 6.14
N LEU A 150 0.55 12.93 5.07
CA LEU A 150 0.73 11.53 4.68
C LEU A 150 1.62 10.77 5.67
N SER A 151 2.70 11.36 6.18
CA SER A 151 3.54 10.73 7.21
C SER A 151 2.75 10.47 8.49
N GLN A 152 2.00 11.48 8.95
CA GLN A 152 1.13 11.36 10.12
C GLN A 152 0.05 10.30 9.90
N MET A 153 -0.50 10.18 8.69
CA MET A 153 -1.47 9.15 8.37
C MET A 153 -0.89 7.74 8.51
N GLN A 154 0.35 7.51 8.08
CA GLN A 154 1.04 6.24 8.25
C GLN A 154 1.28 5.93 9.74
N THR A 155 1.72 6.94 10.51
CA THR A 155 1.90 6.83 11.96
C THR A 155 0.60 6.47 12.66
N ASP A 156 -0.46 7.21 12.36
CA ASP A 156 -1.78 7.05 12.96
C ASP A 156 -2.39 5.68 12.66
N PHE A 157 -2.32 5.25 11.39
CA PHE A 157 -2.82 3.94 10.99
C PHE A 157 -2.06 2.80 11.69
N ALA A 158 -0.73 2.88 11.76
CA ALA A 158 0.07 1.89 12.46
C ALA A 158 -0.25 1.84 13.96
N GLN A 159 -0.43 3.00 14.61
CA GLN A 159 -0.73 3.07 16.04
C GLN A 159 -2.14 2.58 16.39
N GLN A 160 -3.14 2.99 15.60
CA GLN A 160 -4.55 2.68 15.89
C GLN A 160 -5.00 1.30 15.42
N VAL A 161 -4.40 0.81 14.33
CA VAL A 161 -4.75 -0.47 13.70
C VAL A 161 -3.57 -1.43 13.80
N GLY A 162 -2.43 -1.08 13.23
CA GLY A 162 -1.27 -1.98 13.09
C GLY A 162 -0.85 -2.70 14.37
N ILE A 163 -0.64 -1.95 15.46
CA ILE A 163 -0.17 -2.49 16.75
C ILE A 163 -1.09 -3.59 17.30
N LYS A 164 -2.41 -3.45 17.14
CA LYS A 164 -3.39 -4.46 17.61
C LYS A 164 -3.24 -5.80 16.89
N HIS A 165 -2.68 -5.76 15.68
CA HIS A 165 -2.52 -6.90 14.79
C HIS A 165 -1.06 -7.36 14.70
N GLY A 166 -0.18 -6.87 15.59
CA GLY A 166 1.24 -7.21 15.60
C GLY A 166 2.02 -6.63 14.41
N LEU A 167 1.55 -5.51 13.86
CA LEU A 167 2.17 -4.84 12.72
C LEU A 167 2.80 -3.52 13.15
N GLU A 168 3.94 -3.21 12.54
CA GLU A 168 4.70 -2.00 12.79
C GLU A 168 4.46 -0.94 11.71
N ARG A 169 4.79 0.31 12.06
CA ARG A 169 4.86 1.39 11.08
C ARG A 169 6.03 1.14 10.12
N GLY A 170 5.82 1.38 8.82
CA GLY A 170 6.92 1.46 7.87
C GLY A 170 7.97 2.52 8.25
N LEU A 171 9.13 2.46 7.60
CA LEU A 171 10.25 3.38 7.88
C LEU A 171 9.85 4.84 7.65
N GLU A 172 10.04 5.68 8.66
CA GLU A 172 9.86 7.12 8.52
C GLU A 172 10.91 7.74 7.60
N GLY A 173 10.47 8.66 6.73
CA GLY A 173 11.37 9.28 5.75
C GLY A 173 11.92 8.28 4.72
N SER A 174 11.28 7.12 4.53
CA SER A 174 11.69 6.15 3.51
C SER A 174 11.83 6.82 2.15
N LYS A 175 12.95 6.53 1.47
CA LYS A 175 13.22 7.02 0.11
C LYS A 175 12.63 6.10 -0.96
N ALA A 176 11.97 5.01 -0.54
CA ALA A 176 11.41 4.01 -1.42
C ALA A 176 10.45 4.66 -2.41
N ARG A 177 10.67 4.40 -3.70
CA ARG A 177 9.74 4.84 -4.74
C ARG A 177 8.71 3.76 -4.98
N HIS A 178 7.44 4.17 -4.98
CA HIS A 178 6.36 3.27 -5.39
C HIS A 178 6.62 2.76 -6.80
N THR A 179 6.57 1.45 -6.97
CA THR A 179 6.65 0.78 -8.26
C THR A 179 5.28 0.22 -8.58
N THR A 180 4.84 0.37 -9.83
CA THR A 180 3.57 -0.22 -10.25
C THR A 180 3.72 -1.74 -10.39
N ILE A 181 2.61 -2.47 -10.30
CA ILE A 181 2.61 -3.93 -10.45
C ILE A 181 3.21 -4.36 -11.81
N GLY A 182 2.87 -3.65 -12.89
CA GLY A 182 3.45 -3.91 -14.21
C GLY A 182 4.98 -3.69 -14.26
N GLN A 183 5.50 -2.67 -13.57
CA GLN A 183 6.96 -2.46 -13.46
C GLN A 183 7.63 -3.57 -12.64
N TYR A 184 6.96 -4.09 -11.63
CA TYR A 184 7.47 -5.22 -10.84
C TYR A 184 7.56 -6.49 -11.69
N TYR A 185 6.52 -6.86 -12.44
CA TYR A 185 6.55 -8.05 -13.31
C TYR A 185 7.54 -7.91 -14.47
N ALA A 186 7.65 -6.72 -15.07
CA ALA A 186 8.68 -6.46 -16.08
C ALA A 186 10.10 -6.65 -15.55
N ARG A 187 10.32 -6.38 -14.25
CA ARG A 187 11.59 -6.61 -13.55
C ARG A 187 11.85 -8.10 -13.31
N VAL A 188 10.89 -8.82 -12.74
CA VAL A 188 11.08 -10.24 -12.37
C VAL A 188 11.26 -11.12 -13.61
N ASN A 189 10.60 -10.78 -14.72
CA ASN A 189 10.60 -11.59 -15.94
C ASN A 189 11.63 -11.13 -16.99
N GLY A 190 12.46 -10.13 -16.69
CA GLY A 190 13.47 -9.61 -17.60
C GLY A 190 14.64 -10.58 -17.80
N LYS A 191 14.63 -11.37 -18.88
CA LYS A 191 15.79 -12.19 -19.28
C LYS A 191 16.97 -11.30 -19.67
N THR A 192 18.19 -11.65 -19.26
CA THR A 192 19.42 -11.00 -19.77
C THR A 192 19.63 -11.46 -21.23
N PRO A 193 19.66 -10.56 -22.23
CA PRO A 193 19.92 -10.95 -23.62
C PRO A 193 21.38 -11.38 -23.76
N PRO A 194 21.68 -12.39 -24.60
CA PRO A 194 23.04 -12.65 -25.03
C PRO A 194 23.63 -11.41 -25.72
N ALA A 195 24.96 -11.29 -25.72
CA ALA A 195 25.65 -10.19 -26.40
C ALA A 195 25.22 -10.16 -27.89
N PRO A 196 24.73 -9.02 -28.41
CA PRO A 196 24.27 -8.96 -29.79
C PRO A 196 25.46 -9.10 -30.75
N ALA A 197 25.36 -10.00 -31.72
CA ALA A 197 26.25 -10.01 -32.88
C ALA A 197 25.82 -8.85 -33.78
N VAL A 198 26.70 -7.86 -33.94
CA VAL A 198 26.45 -6.69 -34.79
C VAL A 198 26.76 -7.05 -36.22
N ASP A 199 25.76 -6.97 -37.09
CA ASP A 199 25.92 -7.19 -38.53
C ASP A 199 25.97 -5.84 -39.26
N VAL A 200 27.02 -5.64 -40.06
CA VAL A 200 27.23 -4.37 -40.78
C VAL A 200 26.88 -4.59 -42.25
N PRO A 201 25.92 -3.83 -42.81
CA PRO A 201 25.49 -4.04 -44.20
C PRO A 201 26.61 -3.70 -45.18
N ASP A 202 26.83 -4.57 -46.18
CA ASP A 202 27.86 -4.37 -47.21
C ASP A 202 27.61 -3.11 -48.06
N PRO A 203 28.66 -2.36 -48.45
CA PRO A 203 28.52 -1.11 -49.17
C PRO A 203 28.09 -1.32 -50.63
N SER A 204 26.99 -0.67 -51.04
CA SER A 204 26.56 -0.65 -52.45
C SER A 204 27.44 0.27 -53.32
N LEU A 205 27.36 0.13 -54.65
CA LEU A 205 28.14 0.97 -55.59
C LEU A 205 27.87 2.48 -55.43
N SER A 206 26.64 2.87 -55.10
CA SER A 206 26.27 4.26 -54.80
C SER A 206 26.81 4.75 -53.44
N ASP A 207 26.98 3.84 -52.47
CA ASP A 207 27.47 4.16 -51.13
C ASP A 207 28.99 4.43 -51.12
N ARG A 208 29.73 3.86 -52.09
CA ARG A 208 31.16 4.15 -52.31
C ARG A 208 31.43 5.56 -52.84
N LEU A 209 30.45 6.18 -53.49
CA LEU A 209 30.53 7.55 -54.01
C LEU A 209 30.19 8.61 -52.96
N ASN A 210 29.56 8.23 -51.84
CA ASN A 210 29.25 9.13 -50.72
C ASN A 210 29.52 8.43 -49.37
N PRO A 211 30.78 8.43 -48.90
CA PRO A 211 31.19 7.74 -47.67
C PRO A 211 30.43 8.19 -46.41
N ARG A 212 29.97 9.45 -46.39
CA ARG A 212 29.22 10.01 -45.25
C ARG A 212 27.82 9.41 -45.13
N ALA A 213 27.11 9.27 -46.25
CA ALA A 213 25.78 8.67 -46.28
C ALA A 213 25.81 7.19 -45.91
N TYR A 214 26.88 6.48 -46.29
CA TYR A 214 27.11 5.09 -45.87
C TYR A 214 27.37 5.00 -44.35
N GLY A 215 28.21 5.87 -43.80
CA GLY A 215 28.47 5.95 -42.36
C GLY A 215 27.22 6.21 -41.52
N GLU A 216 26.32 7.07 -42.00
CA GLU A 216 25.03 7.33 -41.34
C GLU A 216 24.09 6.11 -41.39
N LYS A 217 24.00 5.42 -42.53
CA LYS A 217 23.22 4.17 -42.66
C LYS A 217 23.74 3.06 -41.74
N VAL A 218 25.05 2.87 -41.70
CA VAL A 218 25.70 1.88 -40.81
C VAL A 218 25.46 2.25 -39.35
N ALA A 219 25.67 3.52 -38.97
CA ALA A 219 25.42 3.97 -37.61
C ALA A 219 23.94 3.76 -37.20
N GLN A 220 22.99 4.05 -38.09
CA GLN A 220 21.57 3.85 -37.82
C GLN A 220 21.20 2.37 -37.69
N SER A 221 21.73 1.51 -38.56
CA SER A 221 21.53 0.06 -38.49
C SER A 221 22.10 -0.54 -37.20
N VAL A 222 23.33 -0.15 -36.83
CA VAL A 222 23.96 -0.58 -35.57
C VAL A 222 23.19 -0.07 -34.35
N VAL A 223 22.71 1.19 -34.36
CA VAL A 223 21.86 1.73 -33.29
C VAL A 223 20.53 0.99 -33.17
N GLU A 224 19.90 0.62 -34.29
CA GLU A 224 18.65 -0.16 -34.29
C GLU A 224 18.85 -1.58 -33.76
N GLN A 225 19.91 -2.25 -34.17
CA GLN A 225 20.27 -3.59 -33.71
C GLN A 225 20.62 -3.61 -32.21
N LEU A 226 21.28 -2.55 -31.70
CA LEU A 226 21.67 -2.44 -30.29
C LEU A 226 20.58 -1.86 -29.39
N ARG A 227 19.51 -1.27 -29.94
CA ARG A 227 18.42 -0.64 -29.18
C ARG A 227 17.77 -1.60 -28.17
N PRO A 228 17.43 -2.87 -28.50
CA PRO A 228 16.88 -3.82 -27.52
C PRO A 228 17.88 -4.16 -26.42
N ALA A 229 19.15 -4.36 -26.77
CA ALA A 229 20.21 -4.65 -25.80
C ALA A 229 20.45 -3.47 -24.83
N TRP A 230 20.45 -2.23 -25.35
CA TRP A 230 20.56 -1.01 -24.55
C TRP A 230 19.35 -0.81 -23.62
N GLN A 231 18.15 -1.14 -24.07
CA GLN A 231 16.95 -1.11 -23.23
C GLN A 231 17.04 -2.10 -22.06
N VAL A 232 17.55 -3.31 -22.29
CA VAL A 232 17.73 -4.28 -21.20
C VAL A 232 18.91 -3.92 -20.30
N LEU A 233 20.03 -3.46 -20.84
CA LEU A 233 21.17 -2.99 -20.04
C LEU A 233 20.81 -1.79 -19.18
N SER A 234 20.05 -0.82 -19.71
CA SER A 234 19.55 0.32 -18.94
C SER A 234 18.51 -0.09 -17.90
N ALA A 235 17.66 -1.09 -18.19
CA ALA A 235 16.77 -1.69 -17.19
C ALA A 235 17.56 -2.37 -16.05
N LYS A 236 18.60 -3.14 -16.37
CA LYS A 236 19.48 -3.80 -15.41
C LYS A 236 20.33 -2.81 -14.59
N ALA A 237 20.80 -1.73 -15.20
CA ALA A 237 21.45 -0.64 -14.48
C ALA A 237 20.49 -0.01 -13.45
N ARG A 238 19.24 0.27 -13.85
CA ARG A 238 18.19 0.74 -12.92
C ARG A 238 17.88 -0.28 -11.83
N GLU A 239 17.95 -1.59 -12.11
CA GLU A 239 17.84 -2.63 -11.09
C GLU A 239 19.00 -2.57 -10.09
N THR A 240 20.24 -2.39 -10.53
CA THR A 240 21.38 -2.26 -9.61
C THR A 240 21.27 -1.02 -8.73
N ASP A 241 20.80 0.11 -9.27
CA ASP A 241 20.55 1.32 -8.49
C ASP A 241 19.43 1.12 -7.48
N LEU A 242 18.37 0.42 -7.86
CA LEU A 242 17.28 0.08 -6.96
C LEU A 242 17.71 -0.92 -5.89
N ALA A 243 18.49 -1.95 -6.24
CA ALA A 243 19.02 -2.92 -5.30
C ALA A 243 19.97 -2.25 -4.29
N LYS A 244 20.81 -1.30 -4.74
CA LYS A 244 21.60 -0.44 -3.85
C LYS A 244 20.71 0.40 -2.94
N GLN A 245 19.61 0.94 -3.47
CA GLN A 245 18.67 1.72 -2.68
C GLN A 245 17.95 0.85 -1.63
N GLN A 246 17.46 -0.33 -2.01
CA GLN A 246 16.86 -1.32 -1.10
C GLN A 246 17.85 -1.77 -0.04
N ALA A 247 19.12 -2.02 -0.39
CA ALA A 247 20.17 -2.35 0.57
C ALA A 247 20.43 -1.20 1.55
N LYS A 248 20.40 0.06 1.07
CA LYS A 248 20.53 1.25 1.93
C LYS A 248 19.35 1.38 2.89
N GLU A 249 18.13 1.13 2.42
CA GLU A 249 16.91 1.14 3.24
C GLU A 249 16.91 -0.01 4.25
N ALA A 250 17.32 -1.21 3.85
CA ALA A 250 17.49 -2.34 4.75
C ALA A 250 18.52 -2.05 5.86
N ARG A 251 19.64 -1.40 5.53
CA ARG A 251 20.63 -0.93 6.52
C ARG A 251 20.03 0.13 7.46
N ALA A 252 19.23 1.06 6.95
CA ALA A 252 18.56 2.06 7.77
C ALA A 252 17.53 1.41 8.71
N ALA A 253 16.76 0.44 8.22
CA ALA A 253 15.82 -0.35 9.01
C ALA A 253 16.52 -1.11 10.12
N PHE A 254 17.65 -1.76 9.80
CA PHE A 254 18.45 -2.48 10.78
C PHE A 254 18.99 -1.55 11.86
N LYS A 255 19.47 -0.35 11.49
CA LYS A 255 19.93 0.66 12.46
C LYS A 255 18.80 1.17 13.36
N ASP A 256 17.62 1.43 12.81
CA ASP A 256 16.45 1.84 13.59
C ASP A 256 16.03 0.74 14.59
N GLN A 257 16.02 -0.52 14.14
CA GLN A 257 15.72 -1.66 14.99
C GLN A 257 16.77 -1.87 16.09
N ASP A 258 18.06 -1.71 15.76
CA ASP A 258 19.17 -1.77 16.72
C ASP A 258 19.02 -0.69 17.81
N GLU A 259 18.79 0.57 17.43
CA GLU A 259 18.58 1.67 18.40
C GLU A 259 17.35 1.45 19.30
N ARG A 260 16.26 0.87 18.77
CA ARG A 260 15.06 0.52 19.57
C ARG A 260 15.33 -0.59 20.58
N LEU A 261 16.14 -1.57 20.23
CA LEU A 261 16.46 -2.72 21.08
C LEU A 261 17.62 -2.42 22.06
N LYS A 262 18.44 -1.41 21.76
CA LYS A 262 19.60 -1.00 22.56
C LYS A 262 19.32 -0.83 24.05
N PRO A 263 18.22 -0.19 24.51
CA PRO A 263 17.91 -0.08 25.94
C PRO A 263 17.68 -1.44 26.58
N LEU A 264 16.98 -2.34 25.89
CA LEU A 264 16.69 -3.69 26.37
C LEU A 264 17.96 -4.54 26.41
N VAL A 265 18.77 -4.49 25.35
CA VAL A 265 20.06 -5.19 25.28
C VAL A 265 20.99 -4.69 26.40
N ASN A 266 21.07 -3.38 26.63
CA ASN A 266 21.87 -2.81 27.71
C ASN A 266 21.37 -3.23 29.10
N ALA A 267 20.05 -3.29 29.30
CA ALA A 267 19.45 -3.75 30.55
C ALA A 267 19.71 -5.24 30.82
N LEU A 268 19.74 -6.07 29.77
CA LEU A 268 20.00 -7.52 29.88
C LEU A 268 21.49 -7.88 29.92
N ARG A 269 22.36 -7.00 29.40
CA ARG A 269 23.81 -7.22 29.31
C ARG A 269 24.47 -7.61 30.63
N PRO A 270 24.19 -6.96 31.78
CA PRO A 270 24.82 -7.30 33.05
C PRO A 270 24.26 -8.58 33.70
N LEU A 271 23.13 -9.11 33.20
CA LEU A 271 22.44 -10.24 33.81
C LEU A 271 23.00 -11.58 33.32
N ASN A 272 23.06 -12.56 34.23
CA ASN A 272 23.37 -13.96 33.91
C ASN A 272 22.15 -14.69 33.30
N GLN A 273 22.30 -15.96 32.93
CA GLN A 273 21.25 -16.70 32.22
C GLN A 273 19.96 -16.88 33.04
N GLU A 274 20.08 -17.18 34.33
CA GLU A 274 18.92 -17.36 35.23
C GLU A 274 18.20 -16.03 35.49
N GLU A 275 18.97 -14.96 35.71
CA GLU A 275 18.43 -13.60 35.88
C GLU A 275 17.72 -13.10 34.62
N ARG A 276 18.24 -13.42 33.42
CA ARG A 276 17.57 -13.11 32.16
C ARG A 276 16.26 -13.87 32.02
N GLN A 277 16.23 -15.15 32.36
CA GLN A 277 14.99 -15.95 32.32
C GLN A 277 13.95 -15.40 33.29
N LYS A 278 14.37 -15.02 34.50
CA LYS A 278 13.50 -14.40 35.49
C LYS A 278 12.98 -13.04 35.01
N PHE A 279 13.85 -12.18 34.47
CA PHE A 279 13.48 -10.90 33.88
C PHE A 279 12.45 -11.07 32.75
N VAL A 280 12.66 -12.01 31.83
CA VAL A 280 11.72 -12.27 30.74
C VAL A 280 10.37 -12.72 31.29
N LYS A 281 10.35 -13.63 32.27
CA LYS A 281 9.11 -14.10 32.90
C LYS A 281 8.33 -12.97 33.57
N GLU A 282 9.02 -12.12 34.33
CA GLU A 282 8.41 -10.96 35.00
C GLU A 282 7.94 -9.90 33.99
N ALA A 283 8.75 -9.61 32.96
CA ALA A 283 8.40 -8.66 31.91
C ALA A 283 7.16 -9.11 31.12
N LEU A 284 7.02 -10.40 30.82
CA LEU A 284 5.84 -10.97 30.17
C LEU A 284 4.60 -10.80 31.04
N ALA A 285 4.68 -11.13 32.34
CA ALA A 285 3.57 -10.99 33.28
C ALA A 285 3.13 -9.52 33.46
N VAL A 286 4.10 -8.59 33.55
CA VAL A 286 3.82 -7.14 33.59
C VAL A 286 3.19 -6.69 32.27
N GLY A 287 3.68 -7.17 31.13
CA GLY A 287 3.13 -6.89 29.82
C GLY A 287 1.66 -7.31 29.68
N GLU A 288 1.31 -8.51 30.13
CA GLU A 288 -0.07 -9.00 30.16
C GLU A 288 -0.98 -8.15 31.05
N LYS A 289 -0.48 -7.72 32.22
CA LYS A 289 -1.21 -6.85 33.14
C LYS A 289 -1.45 -5.45 32.55
N ILE A 290 -0.46 -4.89 31.85
CA ILE A 290 -0.61 -3.61 31.15
C ILE A 290 -1.58 -3.75 29.98
N ALA A 291 -1.50 -4.84 29.20
CA ALA A 291 -2.37 -5.09 28.07
C ALA A 291 -3.84 -5.26 28.49
N SER A 292 -4.11 -6.02 29.55
CA SER A 292 -5.44 -6.18 30.12
C SER A 292 -5.99 -4.86 30.65
N SER A 293 -5.23 -4.12 31.46
CA SER A 293 -5.64 -2.81 31.96
C SER A 293 -5.94 -1.81 30.82
N ARG A 294 -5.12 -1.80 29.74
CA ARG A 294 -5.40 -0.97 28.56
C ARG A 294 -6.70 -1.36 27.86
N ARG A 295 -7.01 -2.66 27.74
CA ARG A 295 -8.27 -3.15 27.16
C ARG A 295 -9.47 -2.71 28.00
N GLU A 296 -9.39 -2.84 29.32
CA GLU A 296 -10.43 -2.41 30.26
C GLU A 296 -10.65 -0.89 30.18
N THR A 297 -9.56 -0.10 30.19
CA THR A 297 -9.66 1.36 30.11
C THR A 297 -10.26 1.80 28.77
N ALA A 298 -9.91 1.12 27.67
CA ALA A 298 -10.48 1.37 26.36
C ALA A 298 -11.97 1.02 26.31
N GLN A 299 -12.38 -0.13 26.87
CA GLN A 299 -13.79 -0.53 26.98
C GLN A 299 -14.60 0.43 27.85
N ALA A 300 -14.05 0.86 28.99
CA ALA A 300 -14.69 1.84 29.87
C ALA A 300 -14.92 3.18 29.15
N LYS A 301 -13.92 3.67 28.39
CA LYS A 301 -14.08 4.89 27.57
C LYS A 301 -15.14 4.72 26.48
N ILE A 302 -15.19 3.57 25.81
CA ILE A 302 -16.21 3.27 24.81
C ILE A 302 -17.61 3.28 25.44
N GLN A 303 -17.80 2.57 26.55
CA GLN A 303 -19.09 2.54 27.27
C GLN A 303 -19.51 3.93 27.77
N GLN A 304 -18.56 4.74 28.24
CA GLN A 304 -18.82 6.10 28.70
C GLN A 304 -19.25 7.01 27.54
N GLN A 305 -18.61 6.86 26.37
CA GLN A 305 -19.01 7.57 25.14
C GLN A 305 -20.38 7.11 24.63
N GLU A 306 -20.71 5.83 24.71
CA GLU A 306 -22.02 5.30 24.34
C GLU A 306 -23.13 5.80 25.27
N LYS A 307 -22.89 5.80 26.60
CA LYS A 307 -23.81 6.38 27.59
C LYS A 307 -24.03 7.88 27.37
N ALA A 308 -22.97 8.64 27.11
CA ALA A 308 -23.06 10.07 26.80
C ALA A 308 -23.78 10.36 25.47
N ARG A 309 -23.70 9.45 24.49
CA ARG A 309 -24.46 9.54 23.24
C ARG A 309 -25.94 9.22 23.43
N ARG A 310 -26.26 8.23 24.27
CA ARG A 310 -27.65 7.88 24.62
C ARG A 310 -28.33 9.00 25.41
N SER A 311 -27.66 9.60 26.39
CA SER A 311 -28.24 10.69 27.19
C SER A 311 -28.53 11.95 26.36
N ARG A 312 -27.66 12.30 25.41
CA ARG A 312 -27.89 13.41 24.46
C ARG A 312 -28.97 13.15 23.41
N GLY A 313 -29.34 11.89 23.19
CA GLY A 313 -30.44 11.51 22.30
C GLY A 313 -31.82 11.69 22.93
N THR A 314 -31.94 11.45 24.24
CA THR A 314 -33.19 11.58 25.01
C THR A 314 -33.60 13.02 25.34
N ASP A 315 -32.66 13.97 25.31
CA ASP A 315 -32.90 15.38 25.69
C ASP A 315 -33.39 16.26 24.51
N ARG A 316 -33.53 15.68 23.31
CA ARG A 316 -34.10 16.34 22.12
C ARG A 316 -35.55 15.91 21.81
N SER A 317 -36.17 15.15 22.71
CA SER A 317 -37.50 14.55 22.53
C SER A 317 -38.55 15.07 23.52
N ARG A 318 -38.30 16.19 24.19
CA ARG A 318 -39.27 16.90 25.03
C ARG A 318 -39.45 18.32 24.54
#